data_AF-A0A7C9VHQ4-F1
#
_entry.id   AF-A0A7C9VHQ4-F1
#
_cell.length_a   1.000
_cell.length_b   1.000
_cell.length_c   1.000
_cell.angle_alpha   90.00
_cell.angle_beta   90.00
_cell.angle_gamma   90.00
#
_symmetry.space_group_name_H-M   'P 1'
#
loop_
_entity.id
_entity.type
_entity.pdbx_description
1 polymer ?
#
loop_
_entity_poly.entity_id
_entity_poly.type
_entity_poly.pdbx_seq_one_letter_code
_entity_poly.pdbx_strand_id
1 'polypeptide(L)'
;STPAARTQFVPRYVNLLREAGINVVDTATMIHSLRGKYEVELFPQGGTHWNDIGGALAATAIAEEINRQANQTLALPFTFTYTISGVTSGVDRELADLINVFFPPTAYLTPKVKFQHSASCLDHPSSKLNVAVVGSSFTHLPAEILARDNCLSALNTYFYLNLSRHGGQPYRRLQTNLVEKDLNSLRDAKILILEENESFAGTHSYIDALRELLAKQQ
;
A
#
# COMPACT_ATOMS: atom_id res chain seq x y z
N SER A 1 0.29 -6.36 23.24
CA SER A 1 1.56 -5.60 23.25
C SER A 1 1.32 -4.26 23.94
N THR A 2 2.25 -3.80 24.80
CA THR A 2 2.14 -2.48 25.45
C THR A 2 2.51 -1.35 24.46
N PRO A 3 2.07 -0.10 24.67
CA PRO A 3 2.49 1.03 23.84
C PRO A 3 4.01 1.16 23.72
N ALA A 4 4.74 0.99 24.83
CA ALA A 4 6.20 1.05 24.84
C ALA A 4 6.86 -0.07 24.03
N ALA A 5 6.31 -1.29 24.06
CA ALA A 5 6.80 -2.40 23.25
C ALA A 5 6.55 -2.17 21.74
N ARG A 6 5.43 -1.54 21.37
CA ARG A 6 5.16 -1.12 19.98
C ARG A 6 6.14 -0.03 19.52
N THR A 7 6.38 0.98 20.35
CA THR A 7 7.32 2.08 20.04
C THR A 7 8.76 1.61 19.79
N GLN A 8 9.19 0.51 20.43
CA GLN A 8 10.53 -0.05 20.21
C GLN A 8 10.57 -1.10 19.08
N PHE A 9 9.44 -1.76 18.79
CA PHE A 9 9.37 -2.84 17.82
C PHE A 9 9.65 -2.35 16.39
N VAL A 10 8.90 -1.34 15.91
CA VAL A 10 9.01 -0.87 14.52
C VAL A 10 10.43 -0.41 14.18
N PRO A 11 11.08 0.49 14.97
CA PRO A 11 12.45 0.92 14.65
C PRO A 11 13.46 -0.23 14.63
N ARG A 12 13.32 -1.19 15.55
CA ARG A 12 14.20 -2.37 15.60
C ARG A 12 13.99 -3.28 14.39
N TYR A 13 12.73 -3.55 14.03
CA TYR A 13 12.40 -4.40 12.89
C TYR A 13 12.89 -3.78 11.58
N VAL A 14 12.65 -2.49 11.39
CA VAL A 14 13.14 -1.73 10.24
C VAL A 14 14.67 -1.77 10.14
N ASN A 15 15.39 -1.63 11.26
CA ASN A 15 16.84 -1.74 11.26
C ASN A 15 17.32 -3.14 10.86
N LEU A 16 16.70 -4.20 11.37
CA LEU A 16 17.04 -5.58 10.98
C LEU A 16 16.85 -5.83 9.47
N LEU A 17 15.75 -5.32 8.90
CA LEU A 17 15.52 -5.41 7.46
C LEU A 17 16.61 -4.68 6.66
N ARG A 18 16.99 -3.46 7.08
CA ARG A 18 18.05 -2.68 6.43
C ARG A 18 19.42 -3.36 6.55
N GLU A 19 19.75 -3.92 7.71
CA GLU A 19 20.96 -4.72 7.92
C GLU A 19 21.00 -5.96 7.01
N ALA A 20 19.85 -6.54 6.71
CA ALA A 20 19.70 -7.62 5.73
C ALA A 20 19.72 -7.16 4.27
N GLY A 21 19.96 -5.87 3.99
CA GLY A 21 20.02 -5.31 2.64
C GLY A 21 18.64 -5.05 2.02
N ILE A 22 17.57 -5.10 2.80
CA ILE A 22 16.21 -4.79 2.33
C ILE A 22 15.98 -3.28 2.49
N ASN A 23 15.62 -2.62 1.39
CA ASN A 23 15.19 -1.23 1.42
C ASN A 23 13.79 -1.13 2.06
N VAL A 24 13.60 -0.18 2.98
CA VAL A 24 12.36 -0.07 3.77
C VAL A 24 11.79 1.34 3.72
N VAL A 25 10.53 1.43 3.30
CA VAL A 25 9.67 2.61 3.48
C VAL A 25 8.89 2.44 4.78
N ASP A 26 9.30 3.14 5.84
CA ASP A 26 8.65 3.08 7.15
C ASP A 26 7.39 3.97 7.19
N THR A 27 6.34 3.51 6.53
CA THR A 27 5.06 4.21 6.47
C THR A 27 4.36 4.26 7.84
N ALA A 28 4.59 3.28 8.71
CA ALA A 28 4.00 3.26 10.05
C ALA A 28 4.49 4.44 10.90
N THR A 29 5.81 4.60 11.04
CA THR A 29 6.40 5.74 11.76
C THR A 29 6.03 7.06 11.10
N MET A 30 6.08 7.12 9.75
CA MET A 30 5.70 8.30 8.99
C MET A 30 4.27 8.74 9.32
N ILE A 31 3.28 7.87 9.17
CA ILE A 31 1.87 8.18 9.40
C ILE A 31 1.62 8.54 10.86
N HIS A 32 2.24 7.84 11.82
CA HIS A 32 2.14 8.19 13.24
C HIS A 32 2.67 9.59 13.55
N SER A 33 3.76 10.01 12.90
CA SER A 33 4.35 11.34 13.08
C SER A 33 3.48 12.50 12.55
N LEU A 34 2.45 12.18 11.76
CA LEU A 34 1.52 13.14 11.16
C LEU A 34 0.24 13.32 11.98
N ARG A 35 0.11 12.65 13.14
CA ARG A 35 -1.03 12.84 14.04
C ARG A 35 -1.19 14.32 14.40
N GLY A 36 -2.41 14.84 14.26
CA GLY A 36 -2.74 16.24 14.54
C GLY A 36 -2.23 17.25 13.51
N LYS A 37 -1.59 16.82 12.40
CA LYS A 37 -1.18 17.73 11.32
C LYS A 37 -2.29 18.05 10.32
N TYR A 38 -3.33 17.21 10.27
CA TYR A 38 -4.48 17.38 9.39
C TYR A 38 -5.74 17.64 10.23
N GLU A 39 -6.76 18.22 9.61
CA GLU A 39 -8.08 18.45 10.22
C GLU A 39 -8.84 17.15 10.56
N VAL A 40 -8.31 16.01 10.09
CA VAL A 40 -8.86 14.67 10.25
C VAL A 40 -7.76 13.70 10.65
N GLU A 41 -8.13 12.63 11.36
CA GLU A 41 -7.21 11.52 11.63
C GLU A 41 -6.93 10.75 10.33
N LEU A 42 -5.67 10.34 10.13
CA LEU A 42 -5.27 9.54 8.96
C LEU A 42 -5.82 8.12 8.98
N PHE A 43 -6.28 7.65 10.14
CA PHE A 43 -7.12 6.47 10.29
C PHE A 43 -8.52 6.97 10.69
N PRO A 44 -9.54 6.81 9.82
CA PRO A 44 -10.86 7.34 10.07
C PRO A 44 -11.54 6.55 11.20
N GLN A 45 -12.42 7.23 11.95
CA GLN A 45 -13.15 6.63 13.07
C GLN A 45 -13.91 5.36 12.68
N GLY A 46 -14.47 5.34 11.47
CA GLY A 46 -15.24 4.22 10.94
C GLY A 46 -14.46 3.23 10.07
N GLY A 47 -13.13 3.34 9.98
CA GLY A 47 -12.32 2.47 9.12
C GLY A 47 -11.21 1.75 9.87
N THR A 48 -10.77 0.62 9.31
CA THR A 48 -9.59 -0.11 9.83
C THR A 48 -8.30 0.30 9.11
N HIS A 49 -8.43 0.85 7.90
CA HIS A 49 -7.33 1.29 7.05
C HIS A 49 -7.07 2.79 7.16
N TRP A 50 -5.95 3.25 6.60
CA TRP A 50 -5.74 4.67 6.39
C TRP A 50 -6.78 5.26 5.42
N ASN A 51 -7.02 6.56 5.54
CA ASN A 51 -7.85 7.32 4.60
C ASN A 51 -7.07 7.72 3.33
N ASP A 52 -7.72 8.45 2.43
CA ASP A 52 -7.16 8.93 1.17
C ASP A 52 -5.83 9.70 1.33
N ILE A 53 -5.68 10.53 2.36
CA ILE A 53 -4.41 11.26 2.61
C ILE A 53 -3.31 10.29 3.03
N GLY A 54 -3.61 9.37 3.96
CA GLY A 54 -2.64 8.37 4.41
C GLY A 54 -2.18 7.47 3.26
N GLY A 55 -3.11 7.02 2.42
CA GLY A 55 -2.80 6.24 1.21
C GLY A 55 -1.96 7.03 0.20
N ALA A 56 -2.29 8.30 -0.04
CA ALA A 56 -1.54 9.17 -0.94
C ALA A 56 -0.09 9.38 -0.46
N LEU A 57 0.10 9.67 0.82
CA LEU A 57 1.44 9.82 1.42
C LEU A 57 2.25 8.53 1.35
N ALA A 58 1.64 7.38 1.63
CA ALA A 58 2.30 6.09 1.50
C ALA A 58 2.72 5.82 0.05
N ALA A 59 1.83 6.08 -0.92
CA ALA A 59 2.14 5.95 -2.34
C ALA A 59 3.28 6.89 -2.78
N THR A 60 3.28 8.14 -2.31
CA THR A 60 4.37 9.09 -2.58
C THR A 60 5.71 8.57 -2.04
N ALA A 61 5.75 8.13 -0.79
CA ALA A 61 6.98 7.60 -0.18
C ALA A 61 7.50 6.34 -0.90
N ILE A 62 6.60 5.47 -1.35
CA ILE A 62 6.97 4.30 -2.17
C ILE A 62 7.55 4.73 -3.53
N ALA A 63 6.89 5.67 -4.22
CA ALA A 63 7.37 6.17 -5.51
C ALA A 63 8.75 6.85 -5.40
N GLU A 64 8.96 7.64 -4.35
CA GLU A 64 10.25 8.26 -4.04
C GLU A 64 11.35 7.21 -3.81
N GLU A 65 11.04 6.16 -3.05
CA GLU A 65 11.98 5.09 -2.77
C GLU A 65 12.33 4.27 -4.02
N ILE A 66 11.36 4.01 -4.90
CA ILE A 66 11.59 3.39 -6.22
C ILE A 66 12.61 4.22 -7.02
N ASN A 67 12.38 5.54 -7.12
CA ASN A 67 13.24 6.43 -7.88
C ASN A 67 14.65 6.55 -7.25
N ARG A 68 14.72 6.60 -5.91
CA ARG A 68 15.98 6.64 -5.18
C ARG A 68 16.84 5.42 -5.46
N GLN A 69 16.26 4.22 -5.40
CA GLN A 69 16.97 2.97 -5.69
C GLN A 69 17.41 2.88 -7.15
N ALA A 70 16.59 3.36 -8.08
CA ALA A 70 16.89 3.34 -9.50
C ALA A 70 17.89 4.42 -9.95
N ASN A 71 18.15 5.43 -9.11
CA ASN A 71 18.90 6.64 -9.42
C ASN A 71 18.40 7.35 -10.70
N GLN A 72 17.10 7.26 -10.96
CA GLN A 72 16.39 7.88 -12.08
C GLN A 72 14.89 7.89 -11.81
N THR A 73 14.13 8.69 -12.55
CA THR A 73 12.66 8.71 -12.46
C THR A 73 12.05 7.52 -13.19
N LEU A 74 11.77 6.44 -12.46
CA LEU A 74 10.96 5.32 -12.94
C LEU A 74 9.48 5.51 -12.62
N ALA A 75 9.18 5.90 -11.37
CA ALA A 75 7.85 6.20 -10.86
C ALA A 75 7.57 7.69 -11.06
N LEU A 76 6.58 8.06 -11.86
CA LEU A 76 6.33 9.48 -12.19
C LEU A 76 5.88 10.27 -10.95
N PRO A 77 6.60 11.33 -10.52
CA PRO A 77 6.18 12.13 -9.38
C PRO A 77 4.78 12.70 -9.58
N PHE A 78 3.99 12.65 -8.52
CA PHE A 78 2.66 13.24 -8.48
C PHE A 78 2.52 14.06 -7.19
N THR A 79 1.62 15.03 -7.23
CA THR A 79 1.17 15.74 -6.03
C THR A 79 -0.32 15.50 -5.85
N PHE A 80 -0.87 15.87 -4.70
CA PHE A 80 -2.30 15.80 -4.47
C PHE A 80 -2.76 17.02 -3.68
N THR A 81 -4.00 17.42 -3.93
CA THR A 81 -4.77 18.27 -3.03
C THR A 81 -5.85 17.43 -2.36
N TYR A 82 -6.48 17.96 -1.32
CA TYR A 82 -7.60 17.28 -0.68
C TYR A 82 -8.71 18.25 -0.31
N THR A 83 -9.92 17.73 -0.20
CA THR A 83 -11.06 18.40 0.43
C THR A 83 -11.59 17.53 1.55
N ILE A 84 -12.13 18.17 2.58
CA ILE A 84 -12.83 17.47 3.65
C ILE A 84 -14.30 17.32 3.26
N SER A 85 -14.83 16.11 3.39
CA SER A 85 -16.18 15.74 3.00
C SER A 85 -16.90 14.99 4.11
N GLY A 86 -18.20 15.18 4.24
CA GLY A 86 -19.06 14.32 5.08
C GLY A 86 -19.47 13.02 4.37
N VAL A 87 -19.00 12.79 3.13
CA VAL A 87 -19.30 11.58 2.37
C VAL A 87 -18.30 10.48 2.74
N THR A 88 -18.73 9.58 3.61
CA THR A 88 -17.98 8.37 3.97
C THR A 88 -18.24 7.25 2.97
N SER A 89 -17.20 6.66 2.38
CA SER A 89 -17.32 5.54 1.44
C SER A 89 -16.11 4.60 1.50
N GLY A 90 -16.30 3.34 1.09
CA GLY A 90 -15.21 2.35 1.04
C GLY A 90 -14.48 2.21 2.38
N VAL A 91 -13.15 2.41 2.35
CA VAL A 91 -12.26 2.26 3.52
C VAL A 91 -12.65 3.15 4.70
N ASP A 92 -13.33 4.27 4.45
CA ASP A 92 -13.73 5.21 5.50
C ASP A 92 -14.75 4.63 6.48
N ARG A 93 -15.60 3.69 6.01
CA ARG A 93 -16.80 3.21 6.71
C ARG A 93 -16.82 1.72 6.97
N GLU A 94 -15.71 1.02 6.82
CA GLU A 94 -15.63 -0.44 6.98
C GLU A 94 -16.12 -0.93 8.35
N LEU A 95 -15.69 -0.30 9.44
CA LEU A 95 -16.15 -0.62 10.78
C LEU A 95 -17.62 -0.25 10.95
N ALA A 96 -18.03 0.88 10.38
CA ALA A 96 -19.43 1.31 10.41
C ALA A 96 -20.34 0.33 9.67
N ASP A 97 -19.86 -0.28 8.58
CA ASP A 97 -20.58 -1.30 7.82
C ASP A 97 -20.51 -2.68 8.47
N LEU A 98 -19.47 -2.95 9.27
CA LEU A 98 -19.32 -4.20 10.01
C LEU A 98 -20.22 -4.26 11.25
N ILE A 99 -20.49 -3.12 11.89
CA ILE A 99 -21.41 -3.08 13.03
C ILE A 99 -22.84 -3.31 12.54
N ASN A 100 -23.43 -4.45 12.92
CA ASN A 100 -24.77 -4.87 12.51
C ASN A 100 -25.87 -4.06 13.23
N VAL A 101 -25.96 -2.76 12.95
CA VAL A 101 -26.94 -1.83 13.54
C VAL A 101 -27.75 -1.15 12.45
N PHE A 102 -29.00 -0.80 12.76
CA PHE A 102 -29.92 -0.17 11.80
C PHE A 102 -29.45 1.20 11.28
N PHE A 103 -28.72 1.95 12.11
CA PHE A 103 -28.20 3.28 11.77
C PHE A 103 -26.72 3.38 12.16
N PRO A 104 -25.80 2.97 11.28
CA PRO A 104 -24.38 3.05 11.58
C PRO A 104 -23.94 4.53 11.68
N PRO A 105 -23.05 4.87 12.62
CA PRO A 105 -22.57 6.23 12.76
C PRO A 105 -21.63 6.54 11.60
N THR A 106 -22.11 7.26 10.59
CA THR A 106 -21.32 7.69 9.42
C THR A 106 -21.14 9.20 9.34
N ALA A 107 -21.59 9.94 10.37
CA ALA A 107 -21.51 11.39 10.44
C ALA A 107 -20.13 11.89 10.91
N TYR A 108 -19.05 11.39 10.29
CA TYR A 108 -17.69 11.89 10.49
C TYR A 108 -17.12 12.38 9.16
N LEU A 109 -16.14 13.28 9.27
CA LEU A 109 -15.48 13.88 8.12
C LEU A 109 -14.36 12.97 7.61
N THR A 110 -14.24 12.85 6.29
CA THR A 110 -13.17 12.10 5.64
C THR A 110 -12.56 12.93 4.52
N PRO A 111 -11.24 12.82 4.30
CA PRO A 111 -10.62 13.54 3.21
C PRO A 111 -10.87 12.82 1.90
N LYS A 112 -10.97 13.60 0.82
CA LYS A 112 -10.97 13.12 -0.55
C LYS A 112 -9.84 13.77 -1.32
N VAL A 113 -8.95 12.96 -1.86
CA VAL A 113 -7.76 13.44 -2.56
C VAL A 113 -8.02 13.61 -4.06
N LYS A 114 -7.38 14.60 -4.65
CA LYS A 114 -7.30 14.80 -6.09
C LYS A 114 -5.83 14.86 -6.50
N PHE A 115 -5.42 13.92 -7.34
CA PHE A 115 -4.06 13.85 -7.84
C PHE A 115 -3.80 14.83 -8.98
N GLN A 116 -2.57 15.32 -9.03
CA GLN A 116 -2.03 16.19 -10.07
C GLN A 116 -0.73 15.55 -10.57
N HIS A 117 -0.64 15.42 -11.89
CA HIS A 117 0.47 14.75 -12.56
C HIS A 117 1.33 15.77 -13.29
N SER A 118 2.64 15.60 -13.24
CA SER A 118 3.56 16.42 -14.05
C SER A 118 3.56 16.04 -15.53
N ALA A 119 3.09 14.83 -15.87
CA ALA A 119 2.99 14.31 -17.24
C ALA A 119 1.85 13.28 -17.40
N SER A 120 1.51 12.95 -18.64
CA SER A 120 0.49 11.92 -18.96
C SER A 120 1.05 10.50 -18.80
N CYS A 121 0.25 9.59 -18.26
CA CYS A 121 0.62 8.18 -18.12
C CYS A 121 0.50 7.35 -19.40
N LEU A 122 -0.22 7.82 -20.43
CA LEU A 122 -0.58 7.02 -21.61
C LEU A 122 0.63 6.41 -22.33
N ASP A 123 1.76 7.11 -22.36
CA ASP A 123 2.99 6.66 -23.04
C ASP A 123 4.23 6.69 -22.13
N HIS A 124 4.07 6.89 -20.82
CA HIS A 124 5.21 6.96 -19.92
C HIS A 124 5.88 5.57 -19.80
N PRO A 125 7.22 5.44 -19.88
CA PRO A 125 7.91 4.14 -19.84
C PRO A 125 7.55 3.27 -18.62
N SER A 126 7.21 3.91 -17.50
CA SER A 126 6.76 3.25 -16.27
C SER A 126 5.50 2.41 -16.44
N SER A 127 4.66 2.71 -17.44
CA SER A 127 3.42 1.98 -17.71
C SER A 127 3.65 0.50 -18.01
N LYS A 128 4.84 0.18 -18.55
CA LYS A 128 5.28 -1.18 -18.90
C LYS A 128 6.16 -1.82 -17.82
N LEU A 129 6.47 -1.10 -16.75
CA LEU A 129 7.32 -1.59 -15.68
C LEU A 129 6.55 -2.64 -14.87
N ASN A 130 7.01 -3.89 -14.91
CA ASN A 130 6.41 -4.97 -14.14
C ASN A 130 6.71 -4.78 -12.65
N VAL A 131 5.69 -4.34 -11.91
CA VAL A 131 5.76 -4.12 -10.46
C VAL A 131 4.86 -5.14 -9.77
N ALA A 132 5.39 -5.81 -8.77
CA ALA A 132 4.64 -6.72 -7.91
C ALA A 132 4.52 -6.13 -6.52
N VAL A 133 3.31 -6.12 -5.97
CA VAL A 133 3.05 -5.81 -4.56
C VAL A 133 2.54 -7.08 -3.90
N VAL A 134 3.14 -7.52 -2.81
CA VAL A 134 2.64 -8.63 -1.98
C VAL A 134 2.29 -8.05 -0.62
N GLY A 135 1.09 -8.32 -0.12
CA GLY A 135 0.72 -7.85 1.21
C GLY A 135 -0.76 -8.01 1.54
N SER A 136 -1.17 -7.28 2.56
CA SER A 136 -2.50 -7.29 3.14
C SER A 136 -3.42 -6.23 2.53
N SER A 137 -4.54 -5.95 3.18
CA SER A 137 -5.58 -5.03 2.69
C SER A 137 -5.11 -3.57 2.74
N PHE A 138 -4.09 -3.30 3.57
CA PHE A 138 -3.40 -2.02 3.58
C PHE A 138 -2.78 -1.68 2.22
N THR A 139 -2.37 -2.68 1.42
CA THR A 139 -1.76 -2.41 0.11
C THR A 139 -2.71 -1.85 -0.92
N HIS A 140 -4.03 -2.08 -0.81
CA HIS A 140 -4.96 -1.80 -1.90
C HIS A 140 -4.97 -0.33 -2.31
N LEU A 141 -5.06 0.59 -1.34
CA LEU A 141 -5.15 2.02 -1.66
C LEU A 141 -3.85 2.57 -2.25
N PRO A 142 -2.65 2.38 -1.65
CA PRO A 142 -1.42 2.83 -2.29
C PRO A 142 -1.15 2.13 -3.62
N ALA A 143 -1.46 0.85 -3.77
CA ALA A 143 -1.28 0.14 -5.04
C ALA A 143 -2.18 0.69 -6.14
N GLU A 144 -3.44 1.03 -5.82
CA GLU A 144 -4.35 1.70 -6.75
C GLU A 144 -3.81 3.06 -7.18
N ILE A 145 -3.35 3.87 -6.22
CA ILE A 145 -2.75 5.19 -6.49
C ILE A 145 -1.49 5.03 -7.34
N LEU A 146 -0.61 4.08 -7.01
CA LEU A 146 0.60 3.82 -7.79
C LEU A 146 0.26 3.37 -9.23
N ALA A 147 -0.72 2.49 -9.38
CA ALA A 147 -1.13 2.01 -10.69
C ALA A 147 -1.72 3.13 -11.55
N ARG A 148 -2.61 3.95 -10.99
CA ARG A 148 -3.37 4.99 -11.70
C ARG A 148 -2.59 6.30 -11.85
N ASP A 149 -2.06 6.81 -10.75
CA ASP A 149 -1.55 8.17 -10.61
C ASP A 149 -0.01 8.25 -10.63
N ASN A 150 0.70 7.14 -10.41
CA ASN A 150 2.17 7.05 -10.58
C ASN A 150 2.58 6.40 -11.91
N CYS A 151 1.60 6.15 -12.78
CA CYS A 151 1.76 5.53 -14.10
C CYS A 151 2.36 4.12 -14.08
N LEU A 152 2.22 3.36 -12.99
CA LEU A 152 2.66 1.96 -12.89
C LEU A 152 1.53 1.01 -13.34
N SER A 153 1.04 1.14 -14.58
CA SER A 153 -0.15 0.42 -15.04
C SER A 153 0.01 -1.11 -15.12
N ALA A 154 1.24 -1.61 -15.17
CA ALA A 154 1.55 -3.04 -15.10
C ALA A 154 1.77 -3.55 -13.65
N LEU A 155 1.42 -2.75 -12.64
CA LEU A 155 1.43 -3.15 -11.23
C LEU A 155 0.39 -4.23 -10.96
N ASN A 156 0.82 -5.30 -10.29
CA ASN A 156 -0.05 -6.36 -9.80
C ASN A 156 0.13 -6.55 -8.29
N THR A 157 -0.99 -6.53 -7.57
CA THR A 157 -1.04 -6.79 -6.13
C THR A 157 -1.51 -8.22 -5.87
N TYR A 158 -0.69 -8.98 -5.15
CA TYR A 158 -0.90 -10.35 -4.73
C TYR A 158 -1.32 -10.34 -3.26
N PHE A 159 -2.64 -10.32 -3.07
CA PHE A 159 -3.27 -10.17 -1.77
C PHE A 159 -3.09 -11.45 -0.95
N TYR A 160 -2.50 -11.31 0.24
CA TYR A 160 -2.03 -12.41 1.08
C TYR A 160 -1.25 -13.47 0.29
N LEU A 161 -0.44 -13.02 -0.68
CA LEU A 161 0.28 -13.80 -1.70
C LEU A 161 -0.61 -14.58 -2.68
N ASN A 162 -1.53 -15.41 -2.21
CA ASN A 162 -2.28 -16.36 -3.05
C ASN A 162 -3.80 -16.18 -3.03
N LEU A 163 -4.35 -15.26 -2.24
CA LEU A 163 -5.80 -15.13 -2.10
C LEU A 163 -6.43 -14.53 -3.36
N SER A 164 -5.85 -13.44 -3.87
CA SER A 164 -6.28 -12.82 -5.13
C SER A 164 -5.18 -11.98 -5.77
N ARG A 165 -5.28 -11.78 -7.09
CA ARG A 165 -4.48 -10.82 -7.84
C ARG A 165 -5.32 -9.62 -8.23
N HIS A 166 -4.83 -8.42 -7.97
CA HIS A 166 -5.46 -7.14 -8.35
C HIS A 166 -4.52 -6.36 -9.26
N GLY A 167 -5.06 -5.56 -10.18
CA GLY A 167 -4.30 -4.76 -11.13
C GLY A 167 -5.17 -4.24 -12.27
N GLY A 168 -4.51 -3.74 -13.31
CA GLY A 168 -5.17 -3.20 -14.51
C GLY A 168 -5.66 -1.77 -14.36
N GLN A 169 -6.30 -1.25 -15.42
CA GLN A 169 -6.88 0.09 -15.50
C GLN A 169 -8.34 -0.03 -15.98
N PRO A 170 -9.35 0.16 -15.12
CA PRO A 170 -9.25 0.54 -13.70
C PRO A 170 -8.69 -0.60 -12.82
N TYR A 171 -8.07 -0.22 -11.71
CA TYR A 171 -7.54 -1.16 -10.72
C TYR A 171 -8.67 -2.03 -10.15
N ARG A 172 -8.59 -3.34 -10.35
CA ARG A 172 -9.64 -4.28 -9.94
C ARG A 172 -9.07 -5.65 -9.63
N ARG A 173 -9.90 -6.50 -9.03
CA ARG A 173 -9.58 -7.92 -8.87
C ARG A 173 -9.56 -8.58 -10.24
N LEU A 174 -8.45 -9.22 -10.58
CA LEU A 174 -8.23 -9.95 -11.83
C LEU A 174 -8.46 -11.45 -11.66
N GLN A 175 -8.07 -11.99 -10.50
CA GLN A 175 -8.13 -13.42 -10.23
C GLN A 175 -8.26 -13.68 -8.72
N THR A 176 -8.82 -14.83 -8.36
CA THR A 176 -8.90 -15.35 -6.98
C THR A 176 -8.30 -16.74 -6.91
N ASN A 177 -7.93 -17.20 -5.71
CA ASN A 177 -7.41 -18.54 -5.45
C ASN A 177 -6.21 -18.87 -6.36
N LEU A 178 -5.17 -18.06 -6.26
CA LEU A 178 -3.96 -18.21 -7.07
C LEU A 178 -3.25 -19.52 -6.72
N VAL A 179 -2.78 -20.20 -7.77
CA VAL A 179 -1.92 -21.38 -7.64
C VAL A 179 -0.48 -21.00 -7.97
N GLU A 180 0.48 -21.89 -7.69
CA GLU A 180 1.92 -21.60 -7.86
C GLU A 180 2.27 -21.03 -9.25
N LYS A 181 1.66 -21.53 -10.33
CA LYS A 181 1.89 -21.02 -11.69
C LYS A 181 1.53 -19.53 -11.85
N ASP A 182 0.55 -19.05 -11.10
CA ASP A 182 0.08 -17.67 -11.17
C ASP A 182 1.02 -16.72 -10.43
N LEU A 183 1.84 -17.27 -9.53
CA LEU A 183 2.84 -16.55 -8.73
C LEU A 183 4.18 -16.44 -9.45
N ASN A 184 4.38 -17.14 -10.57
CA ASN A 184 5.64 -17.11 -11.33
C ASN A 184 6.05 -15.68 -11.72
N SER A 185 5.08 -14.81 -12.04
CA SER A 185 5.34 -13.41 -12.40
C SER A 185 5.91 -12.56 -11.26
N LEU A 186 5.84 -13.02 -10.00
CA LEU A 186 6.55 -12.39 -8.88
C LEU A 186 8.06 -12.48 -9.04
N ARG A 187 8.56 -13.56 -9.66
CA ARG A 187 10.00 -13.78 -9.88
C ARG A 187 10.58 -12.88 -10.96
N ASP A 188 9.76 -12.52 -11.94
CA ASP A 188 10.17 -11.68 -13.08
C ASP A 188 9.87 -10.19 -12.85
N ALA A 189 9.35 -9.84 -11.67
CA ALA A 189 9.07 -8.46 -11.30
C ALA A 189 10.37 -7.65 -11.27
N LYS A 190 10.34 -6.46 -11.89
CA LYS A 190 11.47 -5.52 -11.85
C LYS A 190 11.51 -4.75 -10.53
N ILE A 191 10.35 -4.60 -9.90
CA ILE A 191 10.19 -4.04 -8.57
C ILE A 191 9.26 -4.98 -7.81
N LEU A 192 9.71 -5.48 -6.66
CA LEU A 192 8.90 -6.23 -5.71
C LEU A 192 8.75 -5.41 -4.44
N ILE A 193 7.51 -5.11 -4.06
CA ILE A 193 7.15 -4.42 -2.83
C ILE A 193 6.48 -5.44 -1.93
N LEU A 194 7.06 -5.66 -0.75
CA LEU A 194 6.44 -6.44 0.32
C LEU A 194 5.90 -5.46 1.36
N GLU A 195 4.59 -5.52 1.62
CA GLU A 195 3.98 -4.80 2.74
C GLU A 195 3.88 -5.73 3.95
N GLU A 196 4.19 -5.18 5.12
CA GLU A 196 3.98 -5.84 6.39
C GLU A 196 3.27 -4.90 7.37
N ASN A 197 2.12 -5.35 7.86
CA ASN A 197 1.40 -4.64 8.90
C ASN A 197 2.15 -4.75 10.24
N GLU A 198 2.32 -3.63 10.96
CA GLU A 198 3.01 -3.58 12.26
C GLU A 198 2.52 -4.65 13.24
N SER A 199 1.21 -4.94 13.25
CA SER A 199 0.61 -5.89 14.20
C SER A 199 1.10 -7.33 14.02
N PHE A 200 1.69 -7.64 12.87
CA PHE A 200 2.02 -8.99 12.44
C PHE A 200 3.38 -9.07 11.72
N ALA A 201 4.17 -7.99 11.74
CA ALA A 201 5.45 -7.94 11.04
C ALA A 201 6.39 -9.07 11.51
N GLY A 202 7.01 -9.76 10.56
CA GLY A 202 7.85 -10.93 10.77
C GLY A 202 7.08 -12.22 11.11
N THR A 203 5.74 -12.22 11.09
CA THR A 203 4.94 -13.37 11.54
C THR A 203 3.86 -13.82 10.54
N HIS A 204 3.63 -13.06 9.46
CA HIS A 204 2.68 -13.47 8.42
C HIS A 204 3.18 -14.69 7.65
N SER A 205 2.34 -15.73 7.55
CA SER A 205 2.65 -16.97 6.84
C SER A 205 2.93 -16.77 5.34
N TYR A 206 2.38 -15.73 4.72
CA TYR A 206 2.65 -15.44 3.30
C TYR A 206 4.08 -14.96 3.04
N ILE A 207 4.80 -14.50 4.06
CA ILE A 207 6.21 -14.07 3.90
C ILE A 207 7.11 -15.28 3.72
N ASP A 208 6.93 -16.32 4.53
CA ASP A 208 7.70 -17.55 4.38
C ASP A 208 7.39 -18.22 3.04
N ALA A 209 6.11 -18.25 2.64
CA ALA A 209 5.72 -18.76 1.32
C ALA A 209 6.32 -17.94 0.16
N LEU A 210 6.39 -16.61 0.29
CA LEU A 210 7.08 -15.76 -0.69
C LEU A 210 8.58 -16.05 -0.71
N ARG A 211 9.22 -16.21 0.45
CA ARG A 211 10.64 -16.56 0.56
C ARG A 211 10.93 -17.89 -0.13
N GLU A 212 10.12 -18.91 0.11
CA GLU A 212 10.23 -20.22 -0.56
C GLU A 212 10.06 -20.09 -2.08
N LEU A 213 9.07 -19.31 -2.53
CA LEU A 213 8.82 -19.08 -3.96
C LEU A 213 10.04 -18.45 -4.66
N LEU A 214 10.70 -17.49 -4.00
CA LEU A 214 11.89 -16.79 -4.50
C LEU A 214 13.17 -17.64 -4.37
N ALA A 215 13.28 -18.48 -3.34
CA ALA A 215 14.45 -19.32 -3.08
C ALA A 215 14.61 -20.51 -4.04
N LYS A 216 13.52 -20.97 -4.69
CA LYS A 216 13.55 -22.04 -5.72
C LYS A 216 14.37 -21.71 -6.98
N GLN A 217 15.12 -20.60 -6.99
CA GLN A 217 16.03 -20.17 -8.05
C GLN A 217 17.51 -20.56 -7.83
N GLN A 218 17.84 -21.35 -6.80
CA GLN A 218 19.18 -21.91 -6.62
C GLN A 218 19.26 -23.37 -7.08
#